data_AF-A0A5D3CUJ8-F1
#
_entry.id   AF-A0A5D3CUJ8-F1
#
_cell.length_a   1.000
_cell.length_b   1.000
_cell.length_c   1.000
_cell.angle_alpha   90.00
_cell.angle_beta   90.00
_cell.angle_gamma   90.00
#
_symmetry.space_group_name_H-M   'P 1'
#
loop_
_entity.id
_entity.type
_entity.pdbx_description
1 polymer ?
#
loop_
_entity_poly.entity_id
_entity_poly.type
_entity_poly.pdbx_seq_one_letter_code
_entity_poly.pdbx_strand_id
1 'polypeptide(L)'
;MREKRVKAGETDMYERADTQERRSSEKQTLNQHARAIAAPNVLPTMADENHIEVPVPDDGAPETSNGHEQDSVELAPTSQKGEDDVKVISEVFKERINLLDRKKKEAPKQTDPPTIPIIDLFPSGDFPEGEIQQYKDDNLWRTTSEEKRELERLEKPIYNSIRRAAEVHRQVRKYIRSIVKPGMLMTDLCETLENTVRKLILENGLQAGIAFPTGCSLNWVAAHWTPNTGDTTVLQYDDVMKLDFGTHIDGCIVDCAFTVAFNPMFDPLLEASREATNTGIKMVV
;
A
#
# COMPACT_ATOMS: atom_id res chain seq x y z
N MET A 1 -12.35 20.18 74.74
CA MET A 1 -10.95 20.26 74.27
C MET A 1 -10.23 18.95 74.55
N ARG A 2 -9.83 18.20 73.51
CA ARG A 2 -8.62 17.37 73.44
C ARG A 2 -8.60 16.64 72.10
N GLU A 3 -7.93 17.24 71.12
CA GLU A 3 -7.55 16.59 69.86
C GLU A 3 -6.36 15.67 70.08
N LYS A 4 -6.36 14.50 69.43
CA LYS A 4 -5.19 13.63 69.26
C LYS A 4 -4.59 13.89 67.89
N ARG A 5 -3.30 14.26 67.89
CA ARG A 5 -2.43 14.56 66.74
C ARG A 5 -1.82 13.26 66.23
N VAL A 6 -2.07 12.88 64.97
CA VAL A 6 -1.36 11.79 64.28
C VAL A 6 -0.22 12.40 63.45
N LYS A 7 0.97 11.79 63.51
CA LYS A 7 2.24 12.30 62.97
C LYS A 7 2.32 12.14 61.44
N ALA A 8 2.68 13.21 60.74
CA ALA A 8 2.85 13.30 59.28
C ALA A 8 4.24 12.82 58.79
N GLY A 9 4.72 11.65 59.25
CA GLY A 9 6.10 11.20 59.01
C GLY A 9 6.29 9.98 58.10
N GLU A 10 5.25 9.15 57.90
CA GLU A 10 5.41 7.84 57.23
C GLU A 10 5.01 7.83 55.75
N THR A 11 4.19 8.77 55.29
CA THR A 11 3.71 8.82 53.90
C THR A 11 4.74 9.39 52.91
N ASP A 12 5.68 10.21 53.38
CA ASP A 12 6.66 10.92 52.52
C ASP A 12 7.87 10.04 52.15
N MET A 13 8.07 8.90 52.83
CA MET A 13 9.19 7.99 52.57
C MET A 13 8.89 6.98 51.45
N TYR A 14 7.64 6.55 51.33
CA TYR A 14 7.21 5.59 50.30
C TYR A 14 7.12 6.23 48.90
N GLU A 15 6.63 7.47 48.78
CA GLU A 15 6.55 8.17 47.48
C GLU A 15 7.94 8.50 46.91
N ARG A 16 8.93 8.78 47.77
CA ARG A 16 10.31 9.08 47.35
C ARG A 16 11.08 7.84 46.89
N ALA A 17 10.82 6.68 47.49
CA ALA A 17 11.42 5.42 47.05
C ALA A 17 10.92 5.03 45.64
N ASP A 18 9.61 5.17 45.41
CA ASP A 18 8.95 4.76 44.16
C ASP A 18 9.34 5.67 42.97
N THR A 19 9.58 6.96 43.23
CA THR A 19 10.09 7.89 42.20
C THR A 19 11.57 7.66 41.89
N GLN A 20 12.37 7.18 42.85
CA GLN A 20 13.79 6.92 42.63
C GLN A 20 14.01 5.61 41.87
N GLU A 21 13.16 4.60 42.09
CA GLU A 21 13.19 3.32 41.38
C GLU A 21 12.75 3.47 39.91
N ARG A 22 11.70 4.26 39.63
CA ARG A 22 11.28 4.59 38.24
C ARG A 22 12.34 5.37 37.46
N ARG A 23 13.03 6.32 38.10
CA ARG A 23 14.14 7.06 37.46
C ARG A 23 15.36 6.19 37.20
N SER A 24 15.56 5.11 37.97
CA SER A 24 16.64 4.16 37.76
C SER A 24 16.34 3.21 36.59
N SER A 25 15.10 2.74 36.48
CA SER A 25 14.67 1.86 35.38
C SER A 25 14.66 2.58 34.03
N GLU A 26 14.22 3.84 33.99
CA GLU A 26 14.27 4.68 32.77
C GLU A 26 15.70 4.97 32.31
N LYS A 27 16.65 5.16 33.24
CA LYS A 27 18.06 5.35 32.88
C LYS A 27 18.71 4.06 32.38
N GLN A 28 18.29 2.89 32.86
CA GLN A 28 18.78 1.61 32.36
C GLN A 28 18.27 1.30 30.95
N THR A 29 17.01 1.59 30.63
CA THR A 29 16.44 1.36 29.30
C THR A 29 17.01 2.31 28.25
N LEU A 30 17.22 3.59 28.60
CA LEU A 30 17.89 4.56 27.72
C LEU A 30 19.34 4.16 27.39
N ASN A 31 20.07 3.58 28.34
CA ASN A 31 21.47 3.17 28.14
C ASN A 31 21.59 1.86 27.33
N GLN A 32 20.58 0.99 27.37
CA GLN A 32 20.48 -0.17 26.47
C GLN A 32 20.16 0.24 25.03
N HIS A 33 19.29 1.22 24.82
CA HIS A 33 18.99 1.75 23.48
C HIS A 33 20.19 2.48 22.85
N ALA A 34 20.95 3.26 23.64
CA ALA A 34 22.14 3.95 23.15
C ALA A 34 23.25 3.00 22.68
N ARG A 35 23.32 1.78 23.23
CA ARG A 35 24.30 0.75 22.82
C ARG A 35 23.91 0.01 21.54
N ALA A 36 22.62 -0.08 21.22
CA ALA A 36 22.14 -0.71 19.98
C ALA A 36 22.40 0.15 18.73
N ILE A 37 22.51 1.48 18.90
CA ILE A 37 22.69 2.43 17.80
C ILE A 37 24.18 2.58 17.39
N ALA A 38 25.12 2.11 18.22
CA ALA A 38 26.56 2.28 18.00
C ALA A 38 27.28 1.05 17.43
N ALA A 39 26.56 0.00 17.01
CA ALA A 39 27.18 -1.17 16.38
C ALA A 39 27.44 -0.91 14.87
N PRO A 40 28.69 -0.97 14.39
CA PRO A 40 28.97 -0.85 12.96
C PRO A 40 28.41 -2.08 12.20
N ASN A 41 27.71 -1.82 11.10
CA ASN A 41 27.24 -2.85 10.15
C ASN A 41 28.43 -3.63 9.58
N VAL A 42 28.64 -4.84 10.07
CA VAL A 42 29.50 -5.83 9.42
C VAL A 42 28.60 -6.71 8.57
N LEU A 43 28.66 -6.53 7.24
CA LEU A 43 28.03 -7.42 6.28
C LEU A 43 28.64 -8.83 6.41
N PRO A 44 27.83 -9.91 6.46
CA PRO A 44 28.38 -11.25 6.45
C PRO A 44 28.88 -11.60 5.05
N THR A 45 30.18 -11.90 4.97
CA THR A 45 30.84 -12.50 3.80
C THR A 45 30.35 -13.94 3.62
N MET A 46 29.76 -14.25 2.46
CA MET A 46 29.51 -15.62 2.01
C MET A 46 30.76 -16.15 1.30
N ALA A 47 31.39 -17.16 1.89
CA ALA A 47 32.20 -18.19 1.23
C ALA A 47 31.34 -19.48 1.27
N ASP A 48 31.34 -20.44 0.36
CA ASP A 48 32.28 -20.82 -0.70
C ASP A 48 31.52 -21.59 -1.80
N GLU A 49 32.11 -21.56 -3.00
CA GLU A 49 32.19 -22.61 -4.03
C GLU A 49 30.96 -23.48 -4.39
N ASN A 50 30.47 -23.29 -5.62
CA ASN A 50 30.26 -24.42 -6.52
C ASN A 50 30.44 -24.00 -7.98
N HIS A 51 31.48 -24.56 -8.58
CA HIS A 51 31.91 -24.45 -9.96
C HIS A 51 30.92 -25.20 -10.87
N ILE A 52 30.27 -24.51 -11.81
CA ILE A 52 29.66 -25.15 -12.98
C ILE A 52 30.12 -24.37 -14.21
N GLU A 53 31.03 -25.00 -14.97
CA GLU A 53 31.48 -24.56 -16.28
C GLU A 53 30.32 -24.63 -17.29
N VAL A 54 30.16 -23.58 -18.10
CA VAL A 54 29.32 -23.61 -19.29
C VAL A 54 30.16 -23.09 -20.46
N PRO A 55 30.31 -23.84 -21.57
CA PRO A 55 31.28 -23.49 -22.61
C PRO A 55 30.73 -22.43 -23.58
N VAL A 56 31.63 -21.54 -23.98
CA VAL A 56 31.45 -20.51 -25.02
C VAL A 56 31.68 -21.14 -26.40
N PRO A 57 30.85 -20.85 -27.42
CA PRO A 57 31.28 -20.97 -28.81
C PRO A 57 31.72 -19.60 -29.34
N ASP A 58 32.99 -19.58 -29.77
CA ASP A 58 33.58 -18.65 -30.72
C ASP A 58 32.95 -18.88 -32.11
N ASP A 59 32.75 -17.82 -32.89
CA ASP A 59 33.01 -17.77 -34.35
C ASP A 59 32.49 -16.47 -34.99
N GLY A 60 33.43 -15.63 -35.42
CA GLY A 60 33.51 -15.19 -36.82
C GLY A 60 32.61 -14.04 -37.31
N ALA A 61 33.21 -12.84 -37.41
CA ALA A 61 32.80 -11.81 -38.35
C ALA A 61 33.08 -12.23 -39.81
N PRO A 62 32.45 -11.57 -40.80
CA PRO A 62 33.29 -10.76 -41.69
C PRO A 62 32.73 -9.37 -42.01
N GLU A 63 33.67 -8.48 -42.28
CA GLU A 63 33.52 -7.11 -42.76
C GLU A 63 32.85 -7.03 -44.14
N THR A 64 32.21 -5.89 -44.45
CA THR A 64 32.59 -5.07 -45.62
C THR A 64 31.99 -3.66 -45.54
N SER A 65 32.89 -2.68 -45.72
CA SER A 65 32.78 -1.30 -46.22
C SER A 65 31.67 -1.07 -47.28
N ASN A 66 31.10 0.10 -47.56
CA ASN A 66 31.64 1.46 -47.67
C ASN A 66 30.47 2.42 -48.05
N GLY A 67 30.60 3.73 -47.81
CA GLY A 67 30.05 4.76 -48.73
C GLY A 67 29.00 5.74 -48.17
N HIS A 68 29.47 6.93 -47.80
CA HIS A 68 28.72 8.20 -47.79
C HIS A 68 28.27 8.59 -49.20
N GLU A 69 27.12 9.28 -49.34
CA GLU A 69 27.01 10.64 -49.90
C GLU A 69 25.56 11.17 -49.88
N GLN A 70 25.43 12.43 -49.49
CA GLN A 70 24.26 13.29 -49.70
C GLN A 70 24.34 13.88 -51.12
N ASP A 71 23.21 14.08 -51.81
CA ASP A 71 22.75 15.43 -52.19
C ASP A 71 21.49 15.47 -53.07
N SER A 72 20.64 16.42 -52.67
CA SER A 72 19.63 17.22 -53.36
C SER A 72 19.36 17.08 -54.86
N VAL A 73 18.07 17.10 -55.23
CA VAL A 73 17.57 17.83 -56.42
C VAL A 73 16.21 18.47 -56.11
N GLU A 74 16.00 19.64 -56.69
CA GLU A 74 15.02 20.71 -56.40
C GLU A 74 13.80 20.70 -57.36
N LEU A 75 12.64 21.22 -56.88
CA LEU A 75 11.44 21.88 -57.48
C LEU A 75 11.21 21.84 -59.03
N ALA A 76 10.03 21.82 -59.67
CA ALA A 76 8.57 21.85 -59.39
C ALA A 76 7.84 21.73 -60.80
N PRO A 77 6.60 22.21 -61.05
CA PRO A 77 5.25 21.80 -60.62
C PRO A 77 4.36 21.30 -61.80
N THR A 78 3.17 20.76 -61.55
CA THR A 78 1.97 20.98 -62.41
C THR A 78 0.70 20.47 -61.74
N SER A 79 -0.32 21.33 -61.69
CA SER A 79 -1.65 21.06 -61.15
C SER A 79 -2.51 20.22 -62.09
N GLN A 80 -3.29 19.28 -61.54
CA GLN A 80 -4.75 19.11 -61.73
C GLN A 80 -5.18 17.68 -61.33
N LYS A 81 -6.02 17.56 -60.28
CA LYS A 81 -7.24 16.72 -60.16
C LYS A 81 -7.53 16.40 -58.69
N GLY A 82 -8.53 17.08 -58.12
CA GLY A 82 -8.88 17.05 -56.71
C GLY A 82 -10.28 16.51 -56.43
N GLU A 83 -10.57 15.26 -56.77
CA GLU A 83 -11.81 14.59 -56.31
C GLU A 83 -11.57 13.16 -55.79
N ASP A 84 -10.62 12.41 -56.35
CA ASP A 84 -10.34 11.03 -55.91
C ASP A 84 -9.53 10.98 -54.60
N ASP A 85 -8.57 11.89 -54.41
CA ASP A 85 -7.79 11.98 -53.16
C ASP A 85 -8.64 12.39 -51.95
N VAL A 86 -9.69 13.19 -52.16
CA VAL A 86 -10.61 13.61 -51.09
C VAL A 86 -11.47 12.45 -50.60
N LYS A 87 -11.87 11.53 -51.50
CA LYS A 87 -12.59 10.30 -51.12
C LYS A 87 -11.70 9.33 -50.36
N VAL A 88 -10.47 9.12 -50.82
CA VAL A 88 -9.49 8.25 -50.14
C VAL A 88 -9.15 8.80 -48.75
N ILE A 89 -8.92 10.11 -48.62
CA ILE A 89 -8.67 10.73 -47.31
C ILE A 89 -9.91 10.64 -46.41
N SER A 90 -11.13 10.81 -46.94
CA SER A 90 -12.38 10.64 -46.19
C SER A 90 -12.59 9.20 -45.70
N GLU A 91 -12.30 8.19 -46.51
CA GLU A 91 -12.42 6.79 -46.11
C GLU A 91 -11.35 6.40 -45.09
N VAL A 92 -10.10 6.81 -45.28
CA VAL A 92 -9.01 6.59 -44.31
C VAL A 92 -9.30 7.32 -42.99
N PHE A 93 -9.93 8.50 -43.04
CA PHE A 93 -10.34 9.24 -41.85
C PHE A 93 -11.53 8.58 -41.14
N LYS A 94 -12.52 8.06 -41.88
CA LYS A 94 -13.63 7.27 -41.32
C LYS A 94 -13.15 5.95 -40.72
N GLU A 95 -12.16 5.31 -41.33
CA GLU A 95 -11.56 4.07 -40.83
C GLU A 95 -10.70 4.33 -39.59
N ARG A 96 -9.96 5.45 -39.54
CA ARG A 96 -9.31 5.94 -38.31
C ARG A 96 -10.30 6.30 -37.22
N ILE A 97 -11.43 6.94 -37.54
CA ILE A 97 -12.48 7.23 -36.56
C ILE A 97 -13.13 5.94 -36.06
N ASN A 98 -13.40 4.95 -36.92
CA ASN A 98 -13.90 3.64 -36.48
C ASN A 98 -12.87 2.85 -35.64
N LEU A 99 -11.57 2.99 -35.90
CA LEU A 99 -10.50 2.43 -35.06
C LEU A 99 -10.37 3.16 -33.71
N LEU A 100 -10.67 4.47 -33.67
CA LEU A 100 -10.71 5.27 -32.45
C LEU A 100 -11.99 5.02 -31.64
N ASP A 101 -13.14 4.78 -32.28
CA ASP A 101 -14.40 4.41 -31.64
C ASP A 101 -14.36 2.97 -31.11
N ARG A 102 -13.63 2.06 -31.76
CA ARG A 102 -13.30 0.72 -31.21
C ARG A 102 -12.39 0.79 -29.97
N LYS A 103 -11.84 1.97 -29.64
CA LYS A 103 -11.01 2.23 -28.46
C LYS A 103 -11.72 2.94 -27.30
N LYS A 104 -13.03 3.21 -27.40
CA LYS A 104 -13.86 3.45 -26.21
C LYS A 104 -14.45 2.13 -25.71
N LYS A 105 -13.59 1.15 -25.41
CA LYS A 105 -13.99 0.09 -24.48
C LYS A 105 -14.23 0.77 -23.14
N GLU A 106 -15.44 0.63 -22.59
CA GLU A 106 -15.68 1.01 -21.20
C GLU A 106 -14.56 0.41 -20.34
N ALA A 107 -14.04 1.20 -19.39
CA ALA A 107 -13.04 0.70 -18.46
C ALA A 107 -13.59 -0.59 -17.81
N PRO A 108 -12.78 -1.65 -17.72
CA PRO A 108 -13.22 -2.90 -17.11
C PRO A 108 -13.75 -2.62 -15.70
N LYS A 109 -14.98 -3.07 -15.43
CA LYS A 109 -15.64 -2.91 -14.13
C LYS A 109 -15.42 -4.16 -13.30
N GLN A 110 -15.23 -3.98 -11.99
CA GLN A 110 -15.16 -5.10 -11.05
C GLN A 110 -16.50 -5.87 -11.01
N THR A 111 -16.42 -7.16 -10.71
CA THR A 111 -17.57 -8.07 -10.49
C THR A 111 -18.15 -7.94 -9.08
N ASP A 112 -19.31 -8.57 -8.83
CA ASP A 112 -19.92 -8.71 -7.50
C ASP A 112 -20.32 -10.19 -7.28
N PRO A 113 -19.62 -10.96 -6.41
CA PRO A 113 -18.46 -10.57 -5.60
C PRO A 113 -17.22 -10.25 -6.45
N PRO A 114 -16.24 -9.49 -5.92
CA PRO A 114 -15.08 -9.04 -6.68
C PRO A 114 -14.12 -10.21 -6.99
N THR A 115 -13.77 -10.37 -8.26
CA THR A 115 -12.93 -11.48 -8.75
C THR A 115 -11.88 -11.07 -9.76
N ILE A 116 -11.97 -9.88 -10.37
CA ILE A 116 -11.02 -9.42 -11.38
C ILE A 116 -9.78 -8.85 -10.68
N PRO A 117 -8.56 -9.33 -10.98
CA PRO A 117 -7.33 -8.76 -10.46
C PRO A 117 -7.21 -7.26 -10.73
N ILE A 118 -6.67 -6.50 -9.76
CA ILE A 118 -6.52 -5.05 -9.89
C ILE A 118 -5.63 -4.69 -11.09
N ILE A 119 -4.60 -5.49 -11.40
CA ILE A 119 -3.74 -5.26 -12.56
C ILE A 119 -4.52 -5.27 -13.89
N ASP A 120 -5.56 -6.11 -13.99
CA ASP A 120 -6.39 -6.23 -15.19
C ASP A 120 -7.41 -5.09 -15.31
N LEU A 121 -7.81 -4.50 -14.17
CA LEU A 121 -8.68 -3.32 -14.13
C LEU A 121 -7.96 -2.04 -14.61
N PHE A 122 -6.64 -1.99 -14.50
CA PHE A 122 -5.82 -0.85 -14.90
C PHE A 122 -4.75 -1.24 -15.94
N PRO A 123 -5.13 -1.50 -17.21
CA PRO A 123 -4.19 -1.92 -18.26
C PRO A 123 -3.06 -0.92 -18.55
N SER A 124 -3.20 0.33 -18.14
CA SER A 124 -2.15 1.35 -18.24
C SER A 124 -0.94 1.06 -17.34
N GLY A 125 -1.14 0.24 -16.29
CA GLY A 125 -0.17 0.05 -15.22
C GLY A 125 -0.14 1.18 -14.20
N ASP A 126 -0.85 2.31 -14.42
CA ASP A 126 -0.96 3.38 -13.44
C ASP A 126 -2.18 3.15 -12.51
N PHE A 127 -1.93 3.06 -11.20
CA PHE A 127 -2.97 2.81 -10.20
C PHE A 127 -3.45 4.11 -9.53
N PRO A 128 -4.71 4.16 -9.05
CA PRO A 128 -5.28 5.38 -8.47
C PRO A 128 -4.49 5.90 -7.27
N GLU A 129 -4.24 7.21 -7.26
CA GLU A 129 -3.60 7.89 -6.15
C GLU A 129 -4.48 7.88 -4.90
N GLY A 130 -3.84 7.93 -3.73
CA GLY A 130 -4.53 8.18 -2.47
C GLY A 130 -4.89 9.67 -2.32
N GLU A 131 -5.33 10.04 -1.13
CA GLU A 131 -5.47 11.45 -0.78
C GLU A 131 -4.08 12.09 -0.67
N ILE A 132 -3.84 13.15 -1.45
CA ILE A 132 -2.61 13.94 -1.38
C ILE A 132 -2.88 15.16 -0.50
N GLN A 133 -2.19 15.25 0.63
CA GLN A 133 -2.22 16.42 1.51
C GLN A 133 -0.93 17.23 1.34
N GLN A 134 -1.04 18.55 1.33
CA GLN A 134 0.11 19.44 1.29
C GLN A 134 0.73 19.55 2.68
N TYR A 135 2.06 19.59 2.72
CA TYR A 135 2.74 19.83 3.98
C TYR A 135 2.46 21.25 4.49
N LYS A 136 2.34 21.41 5.82
CA LYS A 136 2.17 22.72 6.45
C LYS A 136 3.50 23.45 6.68
N ASP A 137 3.40 24.76 6.88
CA ASP A 137 4.48 25.65 7.30
C ASP A 137 5.71 25.63 6.37
N ASP A 138 6.91 25.56 6.95
CA ASP A 138 8.22 25.67 6.27
C ASP A 138 8.55 24.46 5.36
N ASN A 139 7.62 23.55 5.10
CA ASN A 139 7.81 22.37 4.25
C ASN A 139 7.25 22.52 2.82
N LEU A 140 6.64 23.67 2.48
CA LEU A 140 6.09 23.92 1.14
C LEU A 140 7.10 23.70 0.00
N TRP A 141 8.39 23.96 0.25
CA TRP A 141 9.47 23.76 -0.71
C TRP A 141 9.58 22.32 -1.24
N ARG A 142 9.08 21.32 -0.49
CA ARG A 142 9.03 19.92 -0.93
C ARG A 142 8.19 19.75 -2.20
N THR A 143 7.19 20.60 -2.39
CA THR A 143 6.30 20.57 -3.56
C THR A 143 6.74 21.55 -4.65
N THR A 144 7.38 22.67 -4.29
CA THR A 144 7.76 23.72 -5.26
C THR A 144 9.17 23.53 -5.83
N SER A 145 10.08 22.87 -5.10
CA SER A 145 11.44 22.61 -5.56
C SER A 145 11.44 21.67 -6.77
N GLU A 146 12.11 22.09 -7.85
CA GLU A 146 12.23 21.26 -9.06
C GLU A 146 13.00 19.97 -8.78
N GLU A 147 14.07 20.04 -7.99
CA GLU A 147 14.88 18.89 -7.59
C GLU A 147 14.02 17.86 -6.83
N LYS A 148 13.18 18.32 -5.89
CA LYS A 148 12.33 17.41 -5.11
C LYS A 148 11.26 16.74 -5.96
N ARG A 149 10.65 17.47 -6.90
CA ARG A 149 9.67 16.89 -7.83
C ARG A 149 10.31 15.85 -8.75
N GLU A 150 11.54 16.08 -9.21
CA GLU A 150 12.24 15.10 -10.05
C GLU A 150 12.65 13.87 -9.25
N LEU A 151 13.15 14.04 -8.02
CA LEU A 151 13.42 12.92 -7.11
C LEU A 151 12.15 12.08 -6.85
N GLU A 152 11.01 12.72 -6.58
CA GLU A 152 9.73 12.02 -6.37
C GLU A 152 9.27 11.26 -7.63
N ARG A 153 9.51 11.82 -8.82
CA ARG A 153 9.20 11.16 -10.09
C ARG A 153 10.00 9.87 -10.28
N LEU A 154 11.25 9.82 -9.81
CA LEU A 154 12.07 8.59 -9.87
C LEU A 154 11.50 7.48 -8.97
N GLU A 155 10.83 7.84 -7.88
CA GLU A 155 10.18 6.90 -6.94
C GLU A 155 8.80 6.41 -7.44
N LYS A 156 8.35 6.85 -8.62
CA LYS A 156 7.06 6.44 -9.21
C LYS A 156 6.82 4.92 -9.14
N PRO A 157 7.78 4.03 -9.44
CA PRO A 157 7.55 2.58 -9.34
C PRO A 157 7.12 2.13 -7.93
N ILE A 158 7.77 2.65 -6.88
CA ILE A 158 7.44 2.32 -5.48
C ILE A 158 6.03 2.82 -5.14
N TYR A 159 5.72 4.07 -5.48
CA TYR A 159 4.37 4.60 -5.25
C TYR A 159 3.31 3.82 -5.99
N ASN A 160 3.60 3.38 -7.21
CA ASN A 160 2.66 2.62 -8.01
C ASN A 160 2.40 1.23 -7.40
N SER A 161 3.43 0.55 -6.87
CA SER A 161 3.27 -0.69 -6.11
C SER A 161 2.40 -0.51 -4.86
N ILE A 162 2.63 0.55 -4.08
CA ILE A 162 1.79 0.88 -2.91
C ILE A 162 0.35 1.19 -3.33
N ARG A 163 0.15 1.97 -4.40
CA ARG A 163 -1.19 2.32 -4.92
C ARG A 163 -1.97 1.09 -5.39
N ARG A 164 -1.31 0.13 -6.04
CA ARG A 164 -1.91 -1.16 -6.40
C ARG A 164 -2.37 -1.93 -5.16
N ALA A 165 -1.48 -2.10 -4.19
CA ALA A 165 -1.80 -2.78 -2.92
C ALA A 165 -2.96 -2.07 -2.19
N ALA A 166 -2.99 -0.74 -2.20
CA ALA A 166 -4.03 0.06 -1.57
C ALA A 166 -5.39 -0.08 -2.29
N GLU A 167 -5.39 -0.19 -3.62
CA GLU A 167 -6.61 -0.42 -4.39
C GLU A 167 -7.21 -1.81 -4.11
N VAL A 168 -6.37 -2.85 -3.98
CA VAL A 168 -6.82 -4.16 -3.51
C VAL A 168 -7.50 -4.02 -2.15
N HIS A 169 -6.83 -3.36 -1.18
CA HIS A 169 -7.37 -3.15 0.16
C HIS A 169 -8.73 -2.43 0.14
N ARG A 170 -8.86 -1.37 -0.67
CA ARG A 170 -10.11 -0.61 -0.86
C ARG A 170 -11.25 -1.48 -1.37
N GLN A 171 -11.01 -2.32 -2.38
CA GLN A 171 -12.06 -3.17 -2.94
C GLN A 171 -12.44 -4.30 -1.99
N VAL A 172 -11.45 -4.95 -1.35
CA VAL A 172 -11.69 -6.01 -0.37
C VAL A 172 -12.49 -5.47 0.82
N ARG A 173 -12.05 -4.38 1.46
CA ARG A 173 -12.76 -3.84 2.62
C ARG A 173 -14.18 -3.38 2.28
N LYS A 174 -14.41 -2.86 1.07
CA LYS A 174 -15.74 -2.47 0.60
C LYS A 174 -16.66 -3.69 0.50
N TYR A 175 -16.16 -4.78 -0.06
CA TYR A 175 -16.89 -6.05 -0.16
C TYR A 175 -17.15 -6.68 1.21
N ILE A 176 -16.14 -6.74 2.08
CA ILE A 176 -16.31 -7.31 3.42
C ILE A 176 -17.34 -6.54 4.23
N ARG A 177 -17.34 -5.19 4.15
CA ARG A 177 -18.37 -4.36 4.79
C ARG A 177 -19.78 -4.63 4.30
N SER A 178 -19.99 -5.12 3.07
CA SER A 178 -21.34 -5.41 2.56
C SER A 178 -21.87 -6.77 2.98
N ILE A 179 -21.00 -7.71 3.37
CA ILE A 179 -21.40 -9.08 3.72
C ILE A 179 -21.31 -9.40 5.21
N VAL A 180 -20.45 -8.68 5.95
CA VAL A 180 -20.21 -8.93 7.37
C VAL A 180 -21.48 -8.69 8.20
N LYS A 181 -21.82 -9.66 9.05
CA LYS A 181 -23.03 -9.61 9.89
C LYS A 181 -22.87 -10.50 11.13
N PRO A 182 -23.62 -10.23 12.21
CA PRO A 182 -23.69 -11.13 13.35
C PRO A 182 -24.13 -12.54 12.92
N GLY A 183 -23.60 -13.56 13.60
CA GLY A 183 -23.84 -14.97 13.30
C GLY A 183 -22.81 -15.59 12.34
N MET A 184 -21.89 -14.81 11.77
CA MET A 184 -20.78 -15.36 10.99
C MET A 184 -19.69 -15.92 11.91
N LEU A 185 -19.12 -17.08 11.54
CA LEU A 185 -17.89 -17.58 12.17
C LEU A 185 -16.72 -16.67 11.81
N MET A 186 -15.85 -16.42 12.77
CA MET A 186 -14.66 -15.59 12.56
C MET A 186 -13.72 -16.22 11.52
N THR A 187 -13.64 -17.56 11.48
CA THR A 187 -12.88 -18.32 10.47
C THR A 187 -13.40 -18.04 9.06
N ASP A 188 -14.71 -18.15 8.85
CA ASP A 188 -15.34 -17.93 7.54
C ASP A 188 -15.13 -16.50 7.05
N LEU A 189 -15.19 -15.54 7.97
CA LEU A 189 -14.92 -14.13 7.68
C LEU A 189 -13.47 -13.92 7.22
N CYS A 190 -12.49 -14.44 7.96
CA CYS A 190 -11.07 -14.31 7.61
C CYS A 190 -10.75 -15.02 6.29
N GLU A 191 -11.21 -16.26 6.12
CA GLU A 191 -10.99 -17.01 4.87
C GLU A 191 -11.63 -16.32 3.67
N THR A 192 -12.85 -15.78 3.80
CA THR A 192 -13.52 -15.03 2.74
C THR A 192 -12.72 -13.78 2.37
N LEU A 193 -12.24 -13.03 3.37
CA LEU A 193 -11.43 -11.83 3.16
C LEU A 193 -10.12 -12.17 2.44
N GLU A 194 -9.36 -13.12 2.98
CA GLU A 194 -8.05 -13.49 2.45
C GLU A 194 -8.14 -14.08 1.05
N ASN A 195 -9.13 -14.93 0.78
CA ASN A 195 -9.36 -15.45 -0.57
C ASN A 195 -9.73 -14.35 -1.57
N THR A 196 -10.41 -13.31 -1.10
CA THR A 196 -10.68 -12.12 -1.94
C THR A 196 -9.38 -11.35 -2.20
N VAL A 197 -8.53 -11.14 -1.18
CA VAL A 197 -7.21 -10.52 -1.35
C VAL A 197 -6.38 -11.29 -2.37
N ARG A 198 -6.21 -12.61 -2.20
CA ARG A 198 -5.39 -13.45 -3.10
C ARG A 198 -5.83 -13.34 -4.56
N LYS A 199 -7.14 -13.30 -4.81
CA LYS A 199 -7.71 -13.11 -6.16
C LYS A 199 -7.41 -11.71 -6.71
N LEU A 200 -7.76 -10.66 -5.96
CA LEU A 200 -7.65 -9.28 -6.45
C LEU A 200 -6.21 -8.80 -6.59
N ILE A 201 -5.31 -9.29 -5.73
CA ILE A 201 -3.89 -8.95 -5.79
C ILE A 201 -3.13 -9.73 -6.85
N LEU A 202 -3.68 -10.89 -7.27
CA LEU A 202 -3.00 -11.92 -8.04
C LEU A 202 -1.78 -12.44 -7.27
N GLU A 203 -2.04 -13.17 -6.19
CA GLU A 203 -1.00 -13.71 -5.30
C GLU A 203 0.08 -14.46 -6.08
N ASN A 204 1.34 -14.10 -5.82
CA ASN A 204 2.50 -14.64 -6.49
C ASN A 204 3.71 -14.59 -5.55
N GLY A 205 3.95 -15.69 -4.84
CA GLY A 205 5.12 -15.87 -3.97
C GLY A 205 5.34 -14.68 -3.03
N LEU A 206 6.55 -14.13 -3.06
CA LEU A 206 6.93 -12.95 -2.26
C LEU A 206 6.70 -11.63 -3.02
N GLN A 207 6.32 -11.69 -4.29
CA GLN A 207 6.12 -10.52 -5.15
C GLN A 207 4.76 -9.87 -4.89
N ALA A 208 3.73 -10.64 -4.59
CA ALA A 208 2.39 -10.09 -4.35
C ALA A 208 1.58 -10.99 -3.43
N GLY A 209 0.94 -10.43 -2.40
CA GLY A 209 0.19 -11.24 -1.46
C GLY A 209 -0.35 -10.50 -0.24
N ILE A 210 -0.75 -11.30 0.74
CA ILE A 210 -1.17 -10.85 2.06
C ILE A 210 0.09 -10.48 2.85
N ALA A 211 0.15 -9.26 3.38
CA ALA A 211 1.34 -8.78 4.09
C ALA A 211 1.43 -9.33 5.52
N PHE A 212 0.29 -9.49 6.18
CA PHE A 212 0.15 -10.03 7.52
C PHE A 212 -1.25 -10.62 7.72
N PRO A 213 -1.44 -11.54 8.68
CA PRO A 213 -2.73 -12.22 8.90
C PRO A 213 -3.89 -11.26 9.14
N THR A 214 -5.10 -11.68 8.78
CA THR A 214 -6.32 -10.90 9.04
C THR A 214 -6.61 -10.83 10.53
N GLY A 215 -6.30 -9.70 11.15
CA GLY A 215 -6.75 -9.37 12.49
C GLY A 215 -8.25 -9.11 12.51
N CYS A 216 -8.97 -9.78 13.40
CA CYS A 216 -10.42 -9.63 13.61
C CYS A 216 -10.74 -9.56 15.11
N SER A 217 -9.93 -8.80 15.85
CA SER A 217 -9.95 -8.78 17.32
C SER A 217 -11.27 -8.23 17.87
N LEU A 218 -11.86 -8.91 18.85
CA LEU A 218 -13.18 -8.58 19.41
C LEU A 218 -13.05 -7.86 20.76
N ASN A 219 -13.91 -6.87 20.97
CA ASN A 219 -14.15 -6.22 22.26
C ASN A 219 -12.85 -5.66 22.89
N TRP A 220 -12.52 -6.10 24.11
CA TRP A 220 -11.34 -5.64 24.86
C TRP A 220 -10.00 -6.05 24.25
N VAL A 221 -9.97 -7.00 23.31
CA VAL A 221 -8.76 -7.37 22.59
C VAL A 221 -8.53 -6.34 21.48
N ALA A 222 -7.51 -5.51 21.61
CA ALA A 222 -7.29 -4.39 20.68
C ALA A 222 -6.80 -4.83 19.30
N ALA A 223 -5.85 -5.76 19.24
CA ALA A 223 -5.16 -6.16 18.01
C ALA A 223 -4.60 -7.59 18.11
N HIS A 224 -4.07 -8.08 16.99
CA HIS A 224 -3.28 -9.32 16.86
C HIS A 224 -4.02 -10.62 17.20
N TRP A 225 -5.35 -10.62 17.17
CA TRP A 225 -6.13 -11.84 17.25
C TRP A 225 -6.76 -12.17 15.90
N THR A 226 -6.52 -13.40 15.46
CA THR A 226 -7.13 -14.08 14.30
C THR A 226 -7.45 -15.52 14.73
N PRO A 227 -8.55 -16.13 14.27
CA PRO A 227 -8.92 -17.48 14.69
C PRO A 227 -7.91 -18.52 14.22
N ASN A 228 -7.56 -19.46 15.10
CA ASN A 228 -6.80 -20.65 14.74
C ASN A 228 -7.74 -21.78 14.28
N THR A 229 -7.17 -22.86 13.75
CA THR A 229 -7.94 -24.07 13.40
C THR A 229 -8.76 -24.57 14.60
N GLY A 230 -10.06 -24.80 14.38
CA GLY A 230 -10.99 -25.27 15.41
C GLY A 230 -11.60 -24.17 16.27
N ASP A 231 -11.25 -22.90 16.04
CA ASP A 231 -11.95 -21.78 16.66
C ASP A 231 -13.42 -21.75 16.21
N THR A 232 -14.33 -21.62 17.16
CA THR A 232 -15.78 -21.62 16.95
C THR A 232 -16.42 -20.28 17.30
N THR A 233 -15.59 -19.24 17.47
CA THR A 233 -16.06 -17.88 17.77
C THR A 233 -16.97 -17.39 16.67
N VAL A 234 -18.12 -16.87 17.06
CA VAL A 234 -19.15 -16.30 16.18
C VAL A 234 -19.27 -14.81 16.50
N LEU A 235 -19.25 -13.97 15.48
CA LEU A 235 -19.46 -12.54 15.60
C LEU A 235 -20.86 -12.24 16.16
N GLN A 236 -20.96 -11.47 17.23
CA GLN A 236 -22.22 -11.12 17.88
C GLN A 236 -22.67 -9.70 17.50
N TYR A 237 -23.93 -9.37 17.81
CA TYR A 237 -24.50 -8.04 17.55
C TYR A 237 -23.82 -6.93 18.37
N ASP A 238 -23.50 -7.22 19.63
CA ASP A 238 -22.88 -6.27 20.56
C ASP A 238 -21.34 -6.26 20.50
N ASP A 239 -20.74 -7.01 19.56
CA ASP A 239 -19.29 -7.03 19.42
C ASP A 239 -18.75 -5.75 18.75
N VAL A 240 -17.58 -5.31 19.23
CA VAL A 240 -16.75 -4.30 18.56
C VAL A 240 -15.53 -5.00 17.96
N MET A 241 -15.60 -5.26 16.66
CA MET A 241 -14.55 -5.95 15.91
C MET A 241 -13.62 -4.95 15.24
N LYS A 242 -12.31 -5.15 15.36
CA LYS A 242 -11.30 -4.44 14.57
C LYS A 242 -10.84 -5.36 13.45
N LEU A 243 -11.17 -5.01 12.20
CA LEU A 243 -10.68 -5.69 11.02
C LEU A 243 -9.43 -4.98 10.53
N ASP A 244 -8.32 -5.70 10.58
CA ASP A 244 -6.99 -5.21 10.27
C ASP A 244 -6.29 -6.23 9.37
N PHE A 245 -5.96 -5.82 8.15
CA PHE A 245 -5.33 -6.72 7.19
C PHE A 245 -4.44 -5.94 6.24
N GLY A 246 -3.38 -6.60 5.80
CA GLY A 246 -2.38 -5.99 4.95
C GLY A 246 -2.28 -6.63 3.58
N THR A 247 -1.98 -5.81 2.58
CA THR A 247 -1.67 -6.23 1.21
C THR A 247 -0.29 -5.71 0.82
N HIS A 248 0.43 -6.42 -0.05
CA HIS A 248 1.71 -5.90 -0.56
C HIS A 248 1.97 -6.25 -2.02
N ILE A 249 2.79 -5.42 -2.66
CA ILE A 249 3.41 -5.65 -3.96
C ILE A 249 4.90 -5.36 -3.81
N ASP A 250 5.77 -6.30 -4.14
CA ASP A 250 7.24 -6.21 -4.05
C ASP A 250 7.71 -5.72 -2.67
N GLY A 251 7.10 -6.25 -1.60
CA GLY A 251 7.37 -5.83 -0.22
C GLY A 251 6.84 -4.45 0.18
N CYS A 252 6.21 -3.70 -0.73
CA CYS A 252 5.56 -2.43 -0.41
C CYS A 252 4.20 -2.71 0.26
N ILE A 253 4.16 -2.60 1.58
CA ILE A 253 3.01 -2.98 2.42
C ILE A 253 2.02 -1.83 2.55
N VAL A 254 0.74 -2.16 2.43
CA VAL A 254 -0.37 -1.34 2.90
C VAL A 254 -0.93 -1.97 4.16
N ASP A 255 -0.76 -1.25 5.27
CA ASP A 255 -1.37 -1.54 6.56
C ASP A 255 -2.55 -0.58 6.76
N CYS A 256 -3.76 -1.13 6.83
CA CYS A 256 -4.97 -0.33 7.00
C CYS A 256 -6.06 -1.16 7.68
N ALA A 257 -6.69 -0.56 8.68
CA ALA A 257 -7.73 -1.20 9.49
C ALA A 257 -9.02 -0.37 9.53
N PHE A 258 -10.11 -1.03 9.91
CA PHE A 258 -11.36 -0.37 10.25
C PHE A 258 -12.13 -1.14 11.32
N THR A 259 -12.97 -0.44 12.06
CA THR A 259 -13.81 -1.04 13.10
C THR A 259 -15.22 -1.33 12.56
N VAL A 260 -15.77 -2.46 12.96
CA VAL A 260 -17.14 -2.89 12.70
C VAL A 260 -17.85 -3.07 14.03
N ALA A 261 -18.99 -2.39 14.19
CA ALA A 261 -19.93 -2.58 15.28
C ALA A 261 -21.35 -2.48 14.71
N PHE A 262 -22.28 -3.30 15.19
CA PHE A 262 -23.67 -3.30 14.72
C PHE A 262 -24.62 -2.58 15.67
N ASN A 263 -24.26 -2.53 16.96
CA ASN A 263 -24.97 -1.75 17.95
C ASN A 263 -24.57 -0.26 17.86
N PRO A 264 -25.51 0.66 17.53
CA PRO A 264 -25.23 2.10 17.40
C PRO A 264 -24.71 2.76 18.68
N MET A 265 -24.84 2.09 19.84
CA MET A 265 -24.24 2.55 21.10
C MET A 265 -22.73 2.82 20.97
N PHE A 266 -22.03 2.11 20.07
CA PHE A 266 -20.60 2.27 19.85
C PHE A 266 -20.23 3.32 18.80
N ASP A 267 -21.19 3.92 18.09
CA ASP A 267 -20.91 4.93 17.06
C ASP A 267 -20.03 6.08 17.57
N PRO A 268 -20.26 6.65 18.78
CA PRO A 268 -19.39 7.69 19.32
C PRO A 268 -17.95 7.22 19.56
N LEU A 269 -17.75 5.95 19.94
CA LEU A 269 -16.42 5.37 20.15
C LEU A 269 -15.68 5.21 18.80
N LEU A 270 -16.38 4.72 17.78
CA LEU A 270 -15.83 4.57 16.43
C LEU A 270 -15.47 5.94 15.82
N GLU A 271 -16.30 6.95 16.03
CA GLU A 271 -16.02 8.31 15.56
C GLU A 271 -14.80 8.90 16.27
N ALA A 272 -14.74 8.82 17.60
CA ALA A 272 -13.63 9.34 18.37
C ALA A 272 -12.28 8.73 17.92
N SER A 273 -12.25 7.41 17.70
CA SER A 273 -11.05 6.74 17.19
C SER A 273 -10.69 7.18 15.77
N ARG A 274 -11.68 7.37 14.88
CA ARG A 274 -11.45 7.82 13.50
C ARG A 274 -10.93 9.24 13.45
N GLU A 275 -11.51 10.14 14.23
CA GLU A 275 -11.08 11.54 14.35
C GLU A 275 -9.67 11.64 14.91
N ALA A 276 -9.33 10.84 15.93
CA ALA A 276 -7.98 10.76 16.48
C ALA A 276 -6.96 10.31 15.40
N THR A 277 -7.25 9.25 14.65
CA THR A 277 -6.39 8.78 13.54
C THR A 277 -6.23 9.85 12.47
N ASN A 278 -7.33 10.47 12.02
CA ASN A 278 -7.28 11.53 11.01
C ASN A 278 -6.53 12.77 11.49
N THR A 279 -6.60 13.07 12.79
CA THR A 279 -5.80 14.14 13.40
C THR A 279 -4.32 13.76 13.37
N GLY A 280 -3.96 12.53 13.74
CA GLY A 280 -2.59 12.02 13.62
C GLY A 280 -2.04 12.11 12.19
N ILE A 281 -2.83 11.71 11.19
CA ILE A 281 -2.48 11.84 9.76
C ILE A 281 -2.19 13.31 9.41
N LYS A 282 -3.05 14.25 9.85
CA LYS A 282 -2.89 15.69 9.62
C LYS A 282 -1.72 16.34 10.36
N MET A 283 -1.11 15.65 11.32
CA MET A 283 0.05 16.13 12.09
C MET A 283 1.38 15.68 11.47
N VAL A 284 1.36 14.66 10.61
CA VAL A 284 2.55 14.18 9.88
C VAL A 284 2.69 14.79 8.48
N VAL A 285 1.69 15.58 8.06
CA VAL A 285 1.68 16.42 6.85
C VAL A 285 1.63 17.90 7.23
#